data_AF-A0A9D7TXH5-F1
#
_entry.id   AF-A0A9D7TXH5-F1
#
_cell.length_a   1.000
_cell.length_b   1.000
_cell.length_c   1.000
_cell.angle_alpha   90.00
_cell.angle_beta   90.00
_cell.angle_gamma   90.00
#
_symmetry.space_group_name_H-M   'P 1'
#
loop_
_entity.id
_entity.type
_entity.pdbx_description
1 polymer ?
#
loop_
_entity_poly.entity_id
_entity_poly.type
_entity_poly.pdbx_seq_one_letter_code
_entity_poly.pdbx_strand_id
1 'polypeptide(L)'
;MKFKMINKILLAGVVIITIASCAKKLDLFPQNDLTPEKTYATAAGYKSVLAKIYGTLSITGNSGPAGAPDISGGLDEGSQVAFIRMFFNCEELPTDEAVVAWNDQTIKDFHNLKWTADDPFLKGIYARPIYNITL
;
A
#
# COMPACT_ATOMS: atom_id res chain seq x y z
N MET A 1 55.98 -30.27 3.94
CA MET A 1 55.14 -29.27 4.69
C MET A 1 54.46 -28.23 3.79
N LYS A 2 55.15 -27.66 2.79
CA LYS A 2 54.61 -26.60 1.91
C LYS A 2 53.33 -27.00 1.13
N PHE A 3 53.24 -28.23 0.62
CA PHE A 3 52.07 -28.73 -0.14
C PHE A 3 50.78 -28.83 0.71
N LYS A 4 50.88 -29.20 1.99
CA LYS A 4 49.72 -29.24 2.91
C LYS A 4 49.21 -27.83 3.25
N MET A 5 50.10 -26.83 3.22
CA MET A 5 49.73 -25.43 3.47
C MET A 5 49.03 -24.81 2.26
N ILE A 6 49.48 -25.14 1.05
CA ILE A 6 48.86 -24.73 -0.23
C ILE A 6 47.42 -25.29 -0.34
N ASN A 7 47.20 -26.56 -0.02
CA ASN A 7 45.86 -27.16 -0.07
C ASN A 7 44.87 -26.52 0.94
N LYS A 8 45.35 -26.08 2.11
CA LYS A 8 44.52 -25.36 3.09
C LYS A 8 44.13 -23.95 2.62
N ILE A 9 45.06 -23.26 1.95
CA ILE A 9 44.80 -21.93 1.36
C ILE A 9 43.81 -22.03 0.20
N LEU A 10 43.94 -23.04 -0.65
CA LEU A 10 42.98 -23.33 -1.73
C LEU A 10 41.57 -23.62 -1.19
N LEU A 11 41.46 -24.45 -0.16
CA LEU A 11 40.18 -24.75 0.47
C LEU A 11 39.54 -23.51 1.11
N ALA A 12 40.33 -22.68 1.79
CA ALA A 12 39.86 -21.41 2.35
C ALA A 12 39.38 -20.43 1.25
N GLY A 13 40.09 -20.37 0.12
CA GLY A 13 39.70 -19.56 -1.03
C GLY A 13 38.36 -19.99 -1.63
N VAL A 14 38.13 -21.31 -1.78
CA VAL A 14 36.85 -21.84 -2.28
C VAL A 14 35.69 -21.50 -1.33
N VAL A 15 35.90 -21.60 -0.01
CA VAL A 15 34.88 -21.25 0.98
C VAL A 15 34.54 -19.75 0.94
N ILE A 16 35.51 -18.86 0.76
CA ILE A 16 35.24 -17.42 0.66
C ILE A 16 34.42 -17.08 -0.60
N ILE A 17 34.72 -17.75 -1.73
CA ILE A 17 34.01 -17.53 -3.00
C ILE A 17 32.56 -18.02 -2.93
N THR A 18 32.28 -19.14 -2.26
CA THR A 18 30.92 -19.66 -2.13
C THR A 18 30.04 -18.79 -1.24
N ILE A 19 30.58 -18.16 -0.19
CA ILE A 19 29.84 -17.25 0.69
C ILE A 19 29.53 -15.92 -0.02
N ALA A 20 30.44 -15.44 -0.89
CA ALA A 20 30.23 -14.20 -1.66
C ALA A 20 29.23 -14.34 -2.82
N SER A 21 28.95 -15.56 -3.30
CA SER A 21 28.06 -15.80 -4.44
C SER A 21 26.58 -15.51 -4.14
N CYS A 22 26.15 -15.52 -2.88
CA CYS A 22 24.76 -15.24 -2.50
C CYS A 22 24.42 -13.75 -2.42
N ALA A 23 25.40 -12.84 -2.54
CA ALA A 23 25.20 -11.40 -2.33
C ALA A 23 24.73 -10.62 -3.57
N LYS A 24 24.74 -11.21 -4.77
CA LYS A 24 24.42 -10.49 -6.02
C LYS A 24 22.93 -10.26 -6.29
N LYS A 25 22.04 -10.77 -5.45
CA LYS A 25 20.57 -10.70 -5.62
C LYS A 25 19.87 -10.03 -4.44
N LEU A 26 20.52 -9.03 -3.83
CA LEU A 26 19.96 -8.34 -2.66
C LEU A 26 18.82 -7.39 -3.05
N ASP A 27 18.92 -6.77 -4.23
CA ASP A 27 17.85 -5.93 -4.79
C ASP A 27 16.87 -6.79 -5.59
N LEU A 28 15.83 -7.25 -4.91
CA LEU A 28 14.74 -8.01 -5.51
C LEU A 28 13.67 -7.03 -6.00
N PHE A 29 13.54 -6.93 -7.33
CA PHE A 29 12.41 -6.27 -7.95
C PHE A 29 11.32 -7.30 -8.31
N PRO A 30 10.03 -6.94 -8.19
CA PRO A 30 8.97 -7.81 -8.65
C PRO A 30 9.08 -8.03 -10.17
N GLN A 31 9.21 -9.29 -10.58
CA GLN A 31 9.46 -9.63 -12.00
C GLN A 31 8.22 -9.39 -12.89
N ASN A 32 7.02 -9.51 -12.30
CA ASN A 32 5.74 -9.45 -13.00
C ASN A 32 4.88 -8.24 -12.60
N ASP A 33 5.51 -7.18 -12.08
CA ASP A 33 4.80 -5.98 -11.65
C ASP A 33 5.33 -4.72 -12.35
N LEU A 34 4.56 -3.65 -12.24
CA LEU A 34 4.93 -2.31 -12.68
C LEU A 34 5.99 -1.74 -11.72
N THR A 35 7.25 -1.83 -12.11
CA THR A 35 8.33 -1.17 -11.37
C THR A 35 8.39 0.31 -11.73
N PRO A 36 8.87 1.19 -10.82
CA PRO A 36 9.07 2.61 -11.11
C PRO A 36 9.89 2.82 -12.39
N GLU A 37 10.91 2.00 -12.62
CA GLU A 37 11.76 2.04 -13.81
C GLU A 37 10.97 1.85 -15.10
N LYS A 38 9.98 0.94 -15.10
CA LYS A 38 9.10 0.70 -16.25
C LYS A 38 8.01 1.76 -16.36
N THR A 39 7.39 2.12 -15.24
CA THR A 39 6.29 3.10 -15.18
C THR A 39 6.76 4.48 -15.61
N TYR A 40 7.94 4.91 -15.16
CA TYR A 40 8.48 6.24 -15.46
C TYR A 40 9.43 6.27 -16.66
N ALA A 41 9.47 5.21 -17.48
CA ALA A 41 10.28 5.16 -18.71
C ALA A 41 9.71 6.04 -19.84
N THR A 42 8.42 6.40 -19.79
CA THR A 42 7.72 7.11 -20.88
C THR A 42 6.82 8.21 -20.35
N ALA A 43 6.62 9.27 -21.14
CA ALA A 43 5.69 10.35 -20.80
C ALA A 43 4.24 9.85 -20.55
N ALA A 44 3.82 8.78 -21.23
CA ALA A 44 2.52 8.16 -21.01
C ALA A 44 2.39 7.58 -19.59
N GLY A 45 3.45 6.98 -19.08
CA GLY A 45 3.47 6.43 -17.72
C GLY A 45 3.45 7.49 -16.62
N TYR A 46 4.15 8.62 -16.80
CA TYR A 46 4.00 9.78 -15.91
C TYR A 46 2.55 10.28 -15.90
N LYS A 47 1.93 10.38 -17.08
CA LYS A 47 0.52 10.80 -17.20
C LYS A 47 -0.43 9.83 -16.51
N SER A 48 -0.18 8.51 -16.59
CA SER A 48 -1.02 7.53 -15.89
C SER A 48 -0.89 7.60 -14.38
N VAL A 49 0.31 7.84 -13.84
CA VAL A 49 0.48 8.03 -12.40
C VAL A 49 -0.21 9.32 -11.94
N LEU A 50 -0.04 10.43 -12.66
CA LEU A 50 -0.75 11.67 -12.36
C LEU A 50 -2.27 11.47 -12.35
N ALA A 51 -2.80 10.75 -13.35
CA ALA A 51 -4.21 10.41 -13.40
C ALA A 51 -4.63 9.53 -12.22
N LYS A 52 -3.76 8.59 -11.79
CA LYS A 52 -4.03 7.74 -10.62
C LYS A 52 -4.09 8.56 -9.34
N ILE A 53 -3.13 9.47 -9.10
CA ILE A 53 -3.12 10.35 -7.91
C ILE A 53 -4.45 11.10 -7.78
N TYR A 54 -4.89 11.79 -8.83
CA TYR A 54 -6.21 12.46 -8.80
C TYR A 54 -7.38 11.47 -8.73
N GLY A 55 -7.26 10.32 -9.39
CA GLY A 55 -8.26 9.26 -9.36
C GLY A 55 -8.52 8.75 -7.94
N THR A 56 -7.50 8.58 -7.11
CA THR A 56 -7.67 8.07 -5.72
C THR A 56 -8.56 8.94 -4.83
N LEU A 57 -8.81 10.20 -5.20
CA LEU A 57 -9.72 11.08 -4.49
C LEU A 57 -11.20 10.75 -4.81
N SER A 58 -11.47 10.09 -5.93
CA SER A 58 -12.83 9.89 -6.45
C SER A 58 -13.21 8.42 -6.62
N ILE A 59 -12.25 7.55 -6.93
CA ILE A 59 -12.44 6.12 -7.17
C ILE A 59 -11.59 5.28 -6.21
N THR A 60 -12.08 4.07 -5.95
CA THR A 60 -11.55 3.16 -4.92
C THR A 60 -10.43 2.25 -5.44
N GLY A 61 -10.41 2.03 -6.75
CA GLY A 61 -9.48 1.22 -7.50
C GLY A 61 -9.65 1.45 -9.00
N ASN A 62 -8.79 0.85 -9.82
CA ASN A 62 -8.88 1.00 -11.28
C ASN A 62 -10.01 0.18 -11.92
N SER A 63 -10.52 -0.83 -11.22
CA SER A 63 -11.66 -1.64 -11.65
C SER A 63 -12.93 -1.10 -11.02
N GLY A 64 -13.93 -0.76 -11.84
CA GLY A 64 -15.24 -0.29 -11.38
C GLY A 64 -16.37 -1.25 -11.79
N PRO A 65 -17.49 -1.30 -11.03
CA PRO A 65 -17.78 -0.51 -9.83
C PRO A 65 -17.15 -1.06 -8.53
N ALA A 66 -16.62 -2.29 -8.55
CA ALA A 66 -15.91 -2.93 -7.44
C ALA A 66 -15.07 -4.12 -7.94
N GLY A 67 -14.22 -4.68 -7.07
CA GLY A 67 -13.55 -5.97 -7.26
C GLY A 67 -12.02 -5.90 -7.28
N ALA A 68 -11.44 -4.70 -7.32
CA ALA A 68 -10.00 -4.51 -7.22
C ALA A 68 -9.66 -3.17 -6.53
N PRO A 69 -9.93 -3.05 -5.21
CA PRO A 69 -9.63 -1.84 -4.47
C PRO A 69 -8.12 -1.65 -4.34
N ASP A 70 -7.68 -0.40 -4.34
CA ASP A 70 -6.29 -0.02 -4.08
C ASP A 70 -5.82 -0.42 -2.67
N ILE A 71 -6.77 -0.39 -1.72
CA ILE A 71 -6.54 -0.65 -0.30
C ILE A 71 -7.39 -1.85 0.08
N SER A 72 -6.71 -2.92 0.53
CA SER A 72 -7.32 -4.15 1.00
C SER A 72 -7.25 -4.27 2.53
N GLY A 73 -7.56 -5.44 3.08
CA GLY A 73 -7.46 -5.69 4.53
C GLY A 73 -8.80 -5.72 5.27
N GLY A 74 -9.83 -6.28 4.63
CA GLY A 74 -11.16 -6.49 5.21
C GLY A 74 -12.05 -5.26 5.23
N LEU A 75 -11.66 -4.20 4.51
CA LEU A 75 -12.46 -2.99 4.34
C LEU A 75 -13.39 -3.14 3.13
N ASP A 76 -14.60 -2.62 3.24
CA ASP A 76 -15.55 -2.51 2.14
C ASP A 76 -15.10 -1.40 1.18
N GLU A 77 -15.00 -1.78 -0.10
CA GLU A 77 -14.51 -0.92 -1.17
C GLU A 77 -15.35 0.35 -1.33
N GLY A 78 -16.68 0.23 -1.26
CA GLY A 78 -17.60 1.35 -1.45
C GLY A 78 -17.83 2.20 -0.19
N SER A 79 -17.32 1.76 0.97
CA SER A 79 -17.56 2.40 2.27
C SER A 79 -16.28 2.98 2.86
N GLN A 80 -15.42 2.18 3.49
CA GLN A 80 -14.27 2.69 4.24
C GLN A 80 -13.09 3.08 3.34
N VAL A 81 -13.04 2.60 2.10
CA VAL A 81 -11.91 2.81 1.19
C VAL A 81 -12.08 4.05 0.31
N ALA A 82 -13.31 4.54 0.15
CA ALA A 82 -13.64 5.68 -0.71
C ALA A 82 -13.28 7.02 -0.05
N PHE A 83 -12.35 7.78 -0.64
CA PHE A 83 -11.79 9.00 -0.04
C PHE A 83 -12.85 10.05 0.31
N ILE A 84 -13.63 10.53 -0.66
CA ILE A 84 -14.62 11.61 -0.42
C ILE A 84 -15.67 11.18 0.62
N ARG A 85 -16.19 9.95 0.52
CA ARG A 85 -17.18 9.43 1.46
C ARG A 85 -16.62 9.42 2.87
N MET A 86 -15.39 8.94 3.03
CA MET A 86 -14.77 8.85 4.34
C MET A 86 -14.34 10.19 4.91
N PHE A 87 -13.85 11.09 4.07
CA PHE A 87 -13.57 12.46 4.45
C PHE A 87 -14.84 13.15 4.97
N PHE A 88 -15.94 13.09 4.21
CA PHE A 88 -17.25 13.57 4.66
C PHE A 88 -17.67 12.93 5.98
N ASN A 89 -17.55 11.61 6.10
CA ASN A 89 -17.94 10.92 7.33
C ASN A 89 -17.18 11.44 8.57
N CYS A 90 -15.88 11.72 8.43
CA CYS A 90 -15.05 12.19 9.54
C CYS A 90 -15.29 13.66 9.88
N GLU A 91 -15.56 14.50 8.89
CA GLU A 91 -15.74 15.94 9.11
C GLU A 91 -17.19 16.30 9.48
N GLU A 92 -18.19 15.52 9.04
CA GLU A 92 -19.60 15.92 9.16
C GLU A 92 -20.37 15.12 10.23
N LEU A 93 -20.18 13.80 10.31
CA LEU A 93 -20.97 12.97 11.23
C LEU A 93 -20.69 13.23 12.72
N PRO A 94 -19.51 13.72 13.13
CA PRO A 94 -19.28 14.19 14.49
C PRO A 94 -19.92 15.55 14.81
N THR A 95 -20.53 16.23 13.83
CA THR A 95 -21.11 17.58 13.95
C THR A 95 -22.64 17.53 13.99
N ASP A 96 -23.27 18.71 14.03
CA ASP A 96 -24.71 18.90 13.94
C ASP A 96 -25.25 19.01 12.50
N GLU A 97 -24.40 18.95 11.48
CA GLU A 97 -24.79 19.18 10.08
C GLU A 97 -25.43 17.96 9.40
N ALA A 98 -25.07 16.73 9.81
CA ALA A 98 -25.50 15.50 9.15
C ALA A 98 -25.75 14.32 10.11
N VAL A 99 -26.75 13.50 9.78
CA VAL A 99 -27.06 12.24 10.51
C VAL A 99 -27.20 11.08 9.53
N VAL A 100 -26.57 9.95 9.86
CA VAL A 100 -26.75 8.69 9.13
C VAL A 100 -28.00 7.97 9.64
N ALA A 101 -28.93 7.68 8.74
CA ALA A 101 -30.20 7.03 9.06
C ALA A 101 -30.13 5.49 9.12
N TRP A 102 -29.05 4.87 8.62
CA TRP A 102 -28.83 3.42 8.68
C TRP A 102 -27.83 3.03 9.77
N ASN A 103 -27.66 1.72 10.00
CA ASN A 103 -26.79 1.19 11.06
C ASN A 103 -25.76 0.22 10.47
N ASP A 104 -24.63 0.76 10.02
CA ASP A 104 -23.52 -0.01 9.44
C ASP A 104 -22.30 0.03 10.36
N GLN A 105 -21.86 -1.15 10.81
CA GLN A 105 -20.70 -1.32 11.69
C GLN A 105 -20.66 -0.25 12.82
N THR A 106 -19.60 0.55 12.87
CA THR A 106 -19.36 1.61 13.86
C THR A 106 -19.70 3.02 13.35
N ILE A 107 -20.41 3.19 12.22
CA ILE A 107 -20.66 4.52 11.62
C ILE A 107 -21.38 5.49 12.57
N LYS A 108 -22.24 4.96 13.45
CA LYS A 108 -22.97 5.75 14.45
C LYS A 108 -22.09 6.20 15.63
N ASP A 109 -20.88 5.68 15.74
CA ASP A 109 -19.95 6.06 16.80
C ASP A 109 -19.41 7.48 16.58
N PHE A 110 -19.40 7.94 15.32
CA PHE A 110 -19.07 9.33 14.94
C PHE A 110 -20.05 10.32 15.57
N HIS A 111 -21.36 10.05 15.48
CA HIS A 111 -22.41 10.89 16.08
C HIS A 111 -22.33 11.02 17.61
N ASN A 112 -21.76 10.01 18.27
CA ASN A 112 -21.67 9.97 19.72
C ASN A 112 -20.25 10.25 20.23
N LEU A 113 -19.32 10.65 19.34
CA LEU A 113 -17.92 10.89 19.65
C LEU A 113 -17.26 9.70 20.40
N LYS A 114 -17.60 8.46 20.03
CA LYS A 114 -17.25 7.25 20.79
C LYS A 114 -16.46 6.20 20.00
N TRP A 115 -15.86 6.61 18.87
CA TRP A 115 -14.99 5.72 18.09
C TRP A 115 -13.79 5.25 18.92
N THR A 116 -13.20 4.13 18.51
CA THR A 116 -12.01 3.55 19.15
C THR A 116 -10.87 3.45 18.14
N ALA A 117 -9.68 3.07 18.60
CA ALA A 117 -8.52 2.87 17.73
C ALA A 117 -8.74 1.73 16.71
N ASP A 118 -9.68 0.81 16.97
CA ASP A 118 -10.00 -0.33 16.10
C ASP A 118 -11.11 0.00 15.08
N ASP A 119 -11.55 1.26 14.99
CA ASP A 119 -12.63 1.67 14.10
C ASP A 119 -12.23 1.45 12.61
N PRO A 120 -13.00 0.65 11.84
CA PRO A 120 -12.67 0.33 10.45
C PRO A 120 -12.81 1.52 9.50
N PHE A 121 -13.69 2.47 9.80
CA PHE A 121 -13.85 3.70 9.04
C PHE A 121 -12.61 4.59 9.24
N LEU A 122 -12.13 4.75 10.48
CA LEU A 122 -10.89 5.48 10.76
C LEU A 122 -9.66 4.80 10.14
N LYS A 123 -9.60 3.46 10.16
CA LYS A 123 -8.54 2.70 9.48
C LYS A 123 -8.52 2.99 7.98
N GLY A 124 -9.69 3.03 7.34
CA GLY A 124 -9.83 3.29 5.90
C GLY A 124 -9.37 4.70 5.50
N ILE A 125 -9.86 5.73 6.19
CA ILE A 125 -9.44 7.11 5.91
C ILE A 125 -7.97 7.36 6.23
N TYR A 126 -7.39 6.68 7.23
CA TYR A 126 -5.97 6.79 7.52
C TYR A 126 -5.10 6.12 6.44
N ALA A 127 -5.52 4.97 5.94
CA ALA A 127 -4.79 4.24 4.89
C ALA A 127 -4.76 4.99 3.54
N ARG A 128 -5.80 5.76 3.22
CA ARG A 128 -5.96 6.39 1.90
C ARG A 128 -4.91 7.47 1.58
N PRO A 129 -4.68 8.49 2.42
CA PRO A 129 -3.61 9.45 2.20
C PRO A 129 -2.23 8.79 2.15
N ILE A 130 -1.99 7.77 2.99
CA ILE A 130 -0.72 7.03 2.98
C ILE A 130 -0.52 6.34 1.63
N TYR A 131 -1.54 5.62 1.14
CA TYR A 131 -1.50 5.02 -0.19
C TYR A 131 -1.21 6.07 -1.28
N ASN A 132 -1.90 7.21 -1.24
CA ASN A 132 -1.73 8.28 -2.22
C ASN A 132 -0.31 8.86 -2.22
N ILE A 133 0.33 8.98 -1.05
CA ILE A 133 1.70 9.46 -0.90
C ILE A 133 2.72 8.44 -1.45
N THR A 134 2.39 7.15 -1.45
CA THR A 134 3.29 6.08 -1.92
C THR A 134 3.26 5.82 -3.43
N LEU A 135 2.33 6.43 -4.16
CA LEU A 135 2.24 6.34 -5.63
C LEU A 135 3.38 7.08 -6.34
#